data_AF-A0A5B8W2W5-F1
#
_entry.id   AF-A0A5B8W2W5-F1
#
_cell.length_a   1.000
_cell.length_b   1.000
_cell.length_c   1.000
_cell.angle_alpha   90.00
_cell.angle_beta   90.00
_cell.angle_gamma   90.00
#
_symmetry.space_group_name_H-M   'P 1'
#
loop_
_entity.id
_entity.type
_entity.pdbx_description
1 polymer ?
#
loop_
_entity_poly.entity_id
_entity_poly.type
_entity_poly.pdbx_seq_one_letter_code
_entity_poly.pdbx_strand_id
1 'polypeptide(L)'
;MRPCLAILILLMMSGHIYGQKKSAKQPQPAKNNTISSIKYNGDSISINQMVIVKNKNLQAFVTDLKKVKLAPSSSLNYIPWFVKSFLESFGNTNFTMAKPDQDWNCCCVQNDQLPNRQLICQGKGQNLYFISYLTGGFGVTVHLVLIRYNNETITDFWTGTINRQLNNQNAIIEYLQNSKNVHYSLSI
;
A
#
# COMPACT_ATOMS: atom_id res chain seq x y z
N MET A 1 69.81 42.53 11.23
CA MET A 1 68.40 42.81 10.85
C MET A 1 67.54 41.89 11.69
N ARG A 2 67.09 42.37 12.86
CA ARG A 2 65.79 43.03 13.12
C ARG A 2 64.58 42.07 12.95
N PRO A 3 63.63 42.13 13.90
CA PRO A 3 62.87 40.98 14.41
C PRO A 3 61.38 41.08 14.05
N CYS A 4 60.52 40.41 14.81
CA CYS A 4 59.06 40.54 14.87
C CYS A 4 58.30 39.66 13.85
N LEU A 5 57.13 39.11 14.17
CA LEU A 5 56.10 39.65 15.06
C LEU A 5 55.21 38.51 15.56
N ALA A 6 55.02 38.42 16.88
CA ALA A 6 53.89 37.74 17.48
C ALA A 6 52.61 38.52 17.13
N ILE A 7 51.59 37.84 16.61
CA ILE A 7 50.22 38.37 16.63
C ILE A 7 49.34 37.35 17.36
N LEU A 8 49.05 37.71 18.60
CA LEU A 8 47.96 37.26 19.42
C LEU A 8 46.67 37.90 18.85
N ILE A 9 45.68 37.10 18.42
CA ILE A 9 44.31 37.60 18.25
C ILE A 9 43.39 36.86 19.21
N LEU A 10 42.85 37.67 20.13
CA LEU A 10 41.77 37.39 21.06
C LEU A 10 40.47 37.03 20.32
N LEU A 11 39.73 36.09 20.93
CA LEU A 11 38.28 36.10 21.15
C LEU A 11 37.40 36.86 20.14
N MET A 12 36.51 36.13 19.47
CA MET A 12 35.07 36.37 19.60
C MET A 12 34.31 35.05 19.57
N MET A 13 33.75 34.70 20.72
CA MET A 13 32.66 33.74 20.82
C MET A 13 31.42 34.35 20.16
N SER A 14 31.14 33.98 18.92
CA SER A 14 29.83 34.22 18.31
C SER A 14 28.90 33.09 18.74
N GLY A 15 28.25 33.29 19.88
CA GLY A 15 27.12 32.50 20.33
C GLY A 15 26.02 32.52 19.26
N HIS A 16 25.96 31.45 18.46
CA HIS A 16 24.79 31.17 17.66
C HIS A 16 23.74 30.56 18.58
N ILE A 17 22.84 31.42 19.05
CA ILE A 17 21.54 31.04 19.58
C ILE A 17 20.84 30.26 18.45
N TYR A 18 20.93 28.93 18.50
CA TYR A 18 20.07 28.07 17.72
C TYR A 18 18.66 28.24 18.27
N GLY A 19 17.94 29.21 17.70
CA GLY A 19 16.52 29.39 17.94
C GLY A 19 15.81 28.07 17.65
N GLN A 20 15.26 27.45 18.69
CA GLN A 20 14.33 26.36 18.55
C GLN A 20 13.14 26.88 17.74
N LYS A 21 13.11 26.56 16.44
CA LYS A 21 11.88 26.60 15.67
C LYS A 21 10.94 25.61 16.35
N LYS A 22 9.97 26.14 17.08
CA LYS A 22 8.79 25.39 17.53
C LYS A 22 8.21 24.72 16.30
N SER A 23 8.49 23.43 16.14
CA SER A 23 7.84 22.62 15.13
C SER A 23 6.35 22.69 15.43
N ALA A 24 5.59 23.30 14.53
CA ALA A 24 4.14 23.26 14.58
C ALA A 24 3.75 21.79 14.71
N LYS A 25 3.12 21.45 15.83
CA LYS A 25 2.60 20.11 16.10
C LYS A 25 1.54 19.88 15.03
N GLN A 26 1.88 19.13 13.99
CA GLN A 26 0.88 18.65 13.04
C GLN A 26 -0.25 18.03 13.85
N PRO A 27 -1.53 18.33 13.55
CA PRO A 27 -2.64 17.67 14.22
C PRO A 27 -2.44 16.17 14.08
N GLN A 28 -2.12 15.50 15.19
CA GLN A 28 -2.17 14.04 15.23
C GLN A 28 -3.62 13.68 14.91
N PRO A 29 -3.88 12.84 13.88
CA PRO A 29 -5.22 12.38 13.63
C PRO A 29 -5.75 11.73 14.90
N ALA A 30 -6.97 12.10 15.30
CA ALA A 30 -7.62 11.60 16.49
C ALA A 30 -7.45 10.08 16.57
N LYS A 31 -7.03 9.58 17.75
CA LYS A 31 -7.02 8.14 18.07
C LYS A 31 -8.46 7.65 18.09
N ASN A 32 -9.03 7.42 16.92
CA ASN A 32 -10.21 6.59 16.77
C ASN A 32 -9.75 5.16 17.12
N ASN A 33 -10.40 4.53 18.09
CA ASN A 33 -10.23 3.12 18.46
C ASN A 33 -10.68 2.21 17.31
N THR A 34 -10.00 2.34 16.18
CA THR A 34 -10.32 1.70 14.92
C THR A 34 -9.69 0.33 14.99
N ILE A 35 -10.52 -0.71 15.07
CA ILE A 35 -10.05 -2.09 15.01
C ILE A 35 -9.44 -2.29 13.62
N SER A 36 -8.14 -2.60 13.56
CA SER A 36 -7.41 -2.86 12.31
C SER A 36 -7.61 -4.30 11.85
N SER A 37 -7.58 -4.51 10.53
CA SER A 37 -7.49 -5.83 9.90
C SER A 37 -6.14 -6.52 10.11
N ILE A 38 -5.10 -5.80 10.54
CA ILE A 38 -3.74 -6.32 10.71
C ILE A 38 -3.24 -6.05 12.13
N LYS A 39 -2.52 -7.03 12.68
CA LYS A 39 -1.70 -6.88 13.87
C LYS A 39 -0.32 -7.47 13.61
N TYR A 40 0.72 -6.71 13.93
CA TYR A 40 2.11 -7.19 13.92
C TYR A 40 2.44 -7.78 15.29
N ASN A 41 3.02 -8.99 15.32
CA ASN A 41 3.60 -9.59 16.52
C ASN A 41 5.07 -9.94 16.21
N GLY A 42 5.95 -8.95 16.35
CA GLY A 42 7.33 -9.05 15.85
C GLY A 42 7.33 -9.20 14.33
N ASP A 43 7.97 -10.25 13.84
CA ASP A 43 8.08 -10.56 12.41
C ASP A 43 6.84 -11.25 11.83
N SER A 44 5.86 -11.61 12.68
CA SER A 44 4.64 -12.28 12.25
C SER A 44 3.48 -11.31 12.06
N ILE A 45 2.64 -11.58 11.07
CA ILE A 45 1.43 -10.82 10.77
C ILE A 45 0.21 -11.67 11.13
N SER A 46 -0.70 -11.11 11.93
CA SER A 46 -2.01 -11.70 12.21
C SER A 46 -3.12 -10.91 11.54
N ILE A 47 -4.04 -11.63 10.89
CA ILE A 47 -5.17 -11.02 10.18
C ILE A 47 -6.45 -11.13 10.98
N ASN A 48 -7.08 -9.98 11.20
CA ASN A 48 -8.42 -9.90 11.76
C ASN A 48 -9.45 -10.02 10.65
N GLN A 49 -9.76 -11.26 10.27
CA GLN A 49 -10.72 -11.58 9.20
C GLN A 49 -12.10 -10.93 9.43
N MET A 50 -12.49 -10.75 10.69
CA MET A 50 -13.78 -10.15 11.06
C MET A 50 -13.87 -8.66 10.68
N VAL A 51 -12.74 -7.94 10.63
CA VAL A 51 -12.71 -6.56 10.13
C VAL A 51 -12.97 -6.54 8.62
N ILE A 52 -12.36 -7.48 7.90
CA ILE A 52 -12.47 -7.61 6.43
C ILE A 52 -13.89 -8.04 6.05
N VAL A 53 -14.38 -9.16 6.58
CA VAL A 53 -15.70 -9.74 6.24
C VAL A 53 -16.85 -8.80 6.61
N LYS A 54 -16.75 -8.07 7.73
CA LYS A 54 -17.77 -7.10 8.15
C LYS A 54 -17.58 -5.71 7.53
N ASN A 55 -16.64 -5.55 6.60
CA ASN A 55 -16.33 -4.26 5.96
C ASN A 55 -16.08 -3.12 6.96
N LYS A 56 -15.53 -3.44 8.13
CA LYS A 56 -15.19 -2.43 9.12
C LYS A 56 -14.15 -1.48 8.50
N ASN A 57 -14.39 -0.19 8.66
CA ASN A 57 -13.58 0.93 8.15
C ASN A 57 -13.47 1.04 6.61
N LEU A 58 -14.10 0.14 5.83
CA LEU A 58 -14.08 0.22 4.36
C LEU A 58 -14.71 1.53 3.86
N GLN A 59 -15.80 1.99 4.47
CA GLN A 59 -16.42 3.26 4.12
C GLN A 59 -15.49 4.46 4.35
N ALA A 60 -14.68 4.43 5.42
CA ALA A 60 -13.67 5.44 5.65
C ALA A 60 -12.59 5.38 4.56
N PHE A 61 -12.17 4.17 4.15
CA PHE A 61 -11.25 3.99 3.01
C PHE A 61 -11.80 4.60 1.74
N VAL A 62 -13.05 4.31 1.37
CA VAL A 62 -13.69 4.88 0.18
C VAL A 62 -13.76 6.40 0.25
N THR A 63 -14.09 6.96 1.42
CA THR A 63 -14.12 8.41 1.62
C THR A 63 -12.76 9.06 1.41
N ASP A 64 -11.68 8.44 1.89
CA ASP A 64 -10.34 8.97 1.68
C ASP A 64 -9.85 8.75 0.24
N LEU A 65 -10.19 7.62 -0.37
CA LEU A 65 -9.87 7.31 -1.76
C LEU A 65 -10.48 8.37 -2.70
N LYS A 66 -11.68 8.87 -2.42
CA LYS A 66 -12.32 9.96 -3.21
C LYS A 66 -11.58 11.29 -3.15
N LYS A 67 -10.81 11.55 -2.10
CA LYS A 67 -10.09 12.82 -1.89
C LYS A 67 -8.71 12.84 -2.56
N VAL A 68 -8.19 11.67 -2.92
CA VAL A 68 -6.87 11.53 -3.53
C VAL A 68 -7.02 11.16 -5.00
N LYS A 69 -6.18 11.74 -5.85
CA LYS A 69 -6.02 11.25 -7.22
C LYS A 69 -4.85 10.27 -7.24
N LEU A 70 -5.14 8.99 -7.36
CA LEU A 70 -4.11 7.97 -7.51
C LEU A 70 -3.79 7.87 -8.99
N ALA A 71 -2.50 7.96 -9.36
CA ALA A 71 -2.08 7.74 -10.73
C ALA A 71 -2.23 6.25 -11.06
N PRO A 72 -3.20 5.84 -11.92
CA PRO A 72 -3.34 4.44 -12.28
C PRO A 72 -2.13 4.01 -13.09
N SER A 73 -1.58 2.85 -12.80
CA SER A 73 -0.43 2.29 -13.51
C SER A 73 -0.65 0.83 -13.84
N SER A 74 -0.21 0.45 -15.03
CA SER A 74 -0.09 -0.93 -15.54
C SER A 74 1.33 -1.48 -15.39
N SER A 75 2.26 -0.72 -14.81
CA SER A 75 3.65 -1.11 -14.66
C SER A 75 3.90 -1.80 -13.32
N LEU A 76 4.50 -2.99 -13.34
CA LEU A 76 4.84 -3.74 -12.12
C LEU A 76 5.80 -2.96 -11.18
N ASN A 77 6.63 -2.07 -11.73
CA ASN A 77 7.57 -1.26 -10.94
C ASN A 77 6.87 -0.25 -10.01
N TYR A 78 5.56 -0.02 -10.19
CA TYR A 78 4.77 0.82 -9.30
C TYR A 78 4.30 0.12 -8.03
N ILE A 79 4.43 -1.21 -7.93
CA ILE A 79 4.08 -1.96 -6.72
C ILE A 79 5.15 -1.64 -5.67
N PRO A 80 4.81 -0.95 -4.55
CA PRO A 80 5.79 -0.66 -3.52
C PRO A 80 6.34 -1.94 -2.93
N TRP A 81 7.65 -1.96 -2.64
CA TRP A 81 8.31 -3.15 -2.10
C TRP A 81 7.63 -3.68 -0.84
N PHE A 82 7.21 -2.79 0.08
CA PHE A 82 6.54 -3.18 1.33
C PHE A 82 5.15 -3.80 1.08
N VAL A 83 4.45 -3.38 0.01
CA VAL A 83 3.19 -4.00 -0.41
C VAL A 83 3.46 -5.38 -0.99
N LYS A 84 4.48 -5.51 -1.85
CA LYS A 84 4.87 -6.80 -2.42
C LYS A 84 5.24 -7.79 -1.32
N SER A 85 6.12 -7.41 -0.39
CA SER A 85 6.52 -8.24 0.75
C SER A 85 5.34 -8.64 1.63
N PHE A 86 4.38 -7.73 1.84
CA PHE A 86 3.14 -8.06 2.54
C PHE A 86 2.31 -9.10 1.81
N LEU A 87 2.13 -8.96 0.49
CA LEU A 87 1.36 -9.92 -0.31
C LEU A 87 2.04 -11.30 -0.37
N GLU A 88 3.38 -11.32 -0.44
CA GLU A 88 4.20 -12.53 -0.36
C GLU A 88 4.03 -13.28 0.97
N SER A 89 3.72 -12.57 2.07
CA SER A 89 3.54 -13.19 3.39
C SER A 89 2.30 -14.10 3.50
N PHE A 90 1.35 -14.05 2.55
CA PHE A 90 0.13 -14.86 2.57
C PHE A 90 0.23 -16.17 1.79
N GLY A 91 1.27 -16.34 0.97
CA GLY A 91 1.39 -17.49 0.07
C GLY A 91 2.70 -18.23 0.25
N ASN A 92 2.72 -19.49 -0.19
CA ASN A 92 3.94 -20.30 -0.30
C ASN A 92 4.65 -20.08 -1.65
N THR A 93 4.33 -18.99 -2.35
CA THR A 93 4.83 -18.70 -3.70
C THR A 93 5.34 -17.28 -3.76
N ASN A 94 6.35 -17.04 -4.59
CA ASN A 94 6.77 -15.69 -4.93
C ASN A 94 5.57 -14.96 -5.56
N PHE A 95 5.21 -13.77 -5.08
CA PHE A 95 4.08 -13.00 -5.60
C PHE A 95 4.47 -12.37 -6.94
N THR A 96 4.58 -13.21 -7.97
CA THR A 96 4.96 -12.86 -9.34
C THR A 96 3.72 -12.60 -10.18
N MET A 97 3.84 -11.64 -11.10
CA MET A 97 2.72 -11.15 -11.90
C MET A 97 3.21 -10.70 -13.28
N ALA A 98 2.42 -10.97 -14.32
CA ALA A 98 2.61 -10.44 -15.66
C ALA A 98 2.11 -8.97 -15.74
N LYS A 99 2.69 -8.17 -16.63
CA LYS A 99 2.10 -6.88 -17.03
C LYS A 99 0.78 -7.12 -17.78
N PRO A 100 -0.06 -6.09 -17.96
CA PRO A 100 -1.13 -6.17 -18.94
C PRO A 100 -0.59 -6.61 -20.30
N ASP A 101 -1.37 -7.41 -21.01
CA ASP A 101 -1.09 -7.91 -22.35
C ASP A 101 0.11 -8.88 -22.48
N GLN A 102 0.76 -9.24 -21.37
CA GLN A 102 1.76 -10.31 -21.34
C GLN A 102 1.15 -11.67 -21.06
N ASP A 103 1.75 -12.72 -21.64
CA ASP A 103 1.39 -14.10 -21.39
C ASP A 103 1.51 -14.46 -19.90
N TRP A 104 0.56 -15.24 -19.43
CA TRP A 104 0.45 -15.69 -18.05
C TRP A 104 -0.40 -16.97 -18.01
N ASN A 105 -0.33 -17.72 -16.91
CA ASN A 105 -1.10 -18.95 -16.73
C ASN A 105 -2.57 -18.62 -16.40
N CYS A 106 -3.36 -18.22 -17.40
CA CYS A 106 -4.77 -17.87 -17.22
C CYS A 106 -5.71 -19.07 -17.01
N CYS A 107 -5.31 -20.26 -17.47
CA CYS A 107 -6.17 -21.44 -17.60
C CYS A 107 -5.49 -22.70 -17.04
N CYS A 108 -6.17 -23.85 -17.21
CA CYS A 108 -5.79 -25.15 -16.65
C CYS A 108 -4.41 -25.68 -17.09
N VAL A 109 -3.85 -25.18 -18.18
CA VAL A 109 -2.51 -25.56 -18.65
C VAL A 109 -1.49 -24.61 -18.03
N GLN A 110 -0.68 -25.12 -17.11
CA GLN A 110 0.38 -24.36 -16.46
C GLN A 110 1.68 -24.46 -17.24
N ASN A 111 2.34 -23.32 -17.40
CA ASN A 111 3.72 -23.22 -17.83
C ASN A 111 4.52 -22.61 -16.67
N ASP A 112 5.50 -23.35 -16.16
CA ASP A 112 6.31 -22.93 -15.00
C ASP A 112 7.14 -21.66 -15.26
N GLN A 113 7.31 -21.27 -16.53
CA GLN A 113 7.99 -20.04 -16.93
C GLN A 113 7.08 -18.81 -16.91
N LEU A 114 5.76 -19.00 -16.79
CA LEU A 114 4.77 -17.92 -16.79
C LEU A 114 4.24 -17.66 -15.38
N PRO A 115 3.94 -16.40 -15.03
CA PRO A 115 3.30 -16.08 -13.76
C PRO A 115 1.84 -16.55 -13.74
N ASN A 116 1.34 -16.93 -12.55
CA ASN A 116 -0.07 -17.27 -12.33
C ASN A 116 -0.99 -16.06 -12.14
N ARG A 117 -0.44 -14.84 -12.18
CA ARG A 117 -1.16 -13.60 -11.97
C ARG A 117 -0.90 -12.62 -13.10
N GLN A 118 -1.87 -11.79 -13.44
CA GLN A 118 -1.71 -10.67 -14.39
C GLN A 118 -2.24 -9.38 -13.79
N LEU A 119 -1.47 -8.30 -13.86
CA LEU A 119 -1.89 -6.99 -13.38
C LEU A 119 -3.04 -6.47 -14.25
N ILE A 120 -4.09 -5.93 -13.62
CA ILE A 120 -5.11 -5.14 -14.31
C ILE A 120 -4.78 -3.66 -14.15
N CYS A 121 -4.76 -3.19 -12.90
CA CYS A 121 -4.37 -1.82 -12.58
C CYS A 121 -3.95 -1.71 -11.10
N GLN A 122 -3.22 -0.66 -10.79
CA GLN A 122 -2.90 -0.28 -9.42
C GLN A 122 -2.86 1.23 -9.28
N GLY A 123 -2.96 1.74 -8.06
CA GLY A 123 -2.83 3.15 -7.75
C GLY A 123 -2.16 3.35 -6.40
N LYS A 124 -1.22 4.28 -6.33
CA LYS A 124 -0.49 4.66 -5.11
C LYS A 124 -0.75 6.12 -4.76
N GLY A 125 -1.16 6.36 -3.53
CA GLY A 125 -1.25 7.68 -2.90
C GLY A 125 -0.26 7.79 -1.74
N GLN A 126 -0.36 8.84 -0.92
CA GLN A 126 0.56 9.04 0.21
C GLN A 126 0.40 7.97 1.31
N ASN A 127 -0.84 7.53 1.56
CA ASN A 127 -1.21 6.62 2.65
C ASN A 127 -2.21 5.55 2.22
N LEU A 128 -2.56 5.51 0.94
CA LEU A 128 -3.49 4.56 0.33
C LEU A 128 -2.83 3.89 -0.87
N TYR A 129 -3.13 2.61 -1.05
CA TYR A 129 -2.76 1.86 -2.23
C TYR A 129 -3.89 0.92 -2.63
N PHE A 130 -4.07 0.67 -3.92
CA PHE A 130 -4.88 -0.43 -4.40
C PHE A 130 -4.17 -1.17 -5.52
N ILE A 131 -4.48 -2.44 -5.66
CA ILE A 131 -4.10 -3.27 -6.81
C ILE A 131 -5.26 -4.18 -7.17
N SER A 132 -5.55 -4.28 -8.46
CA SER A 132 -6.44 -5.28 -9.02
C SER A 132 -5.68 -6.13 -10.03
N TYR A 133 -5.86 -7.44 -9.95
CA TYR A 133 -5.13 -8.41 -10.75
C TYR A 133 -5.99 -9.64 -11.01
N LEU A 134 -5.61 -10.40 -12.02
CA LEU A 134 -6.17 -11.71 -12.32
C LEU A 134 -5.31 -12.80 -11.69
N THR A 135 -5.93 -13.89 -11.25
CA THR A 135 -5.28 -15.16 -10.93
C THR A 135 -5.90 -16.26 -11.78
N GLY A 136 -5.08 -17.17 -12.29
CA GLY A 136 -5.51 -18.27 -13.15
C GLY A 136 -5.45 -19.61 -12.44
N GLY A 137 -5.55 -20.69 -13.21
CA GLY A 137 -5.75 -22.06 -12.71
C GLY A 137 -7.06 -22.63 -13.24
N PHE A 138 -7.93 -23.12 -12.34
CA PHE A 138 -9.28 -23.54 -12.71
C PHE A 138 -10.19 -22.33 -12.95
N GLY A 139 -10.01 -21.70 -14.12
CA GLY A 139 -10.66 -20.45 -14.48
C GLY A 139 -9.87 -19.21 -14.07
N VAL A 140 -10.41 -18.05 -14.44
CA VAL A 140 -9.80 -16.74 -14.16
C VAL A 140 -10.60 -16.04 -13.08
N THR A 141 -9.92 -15.62 -12.01
CA THR A 141 -10.51 -14.86 -10.90
C THR A 141 -9.93 -13.46 -10.87
N VAL A 142 -10.78 -12.45 -10.71
CA VAL A 142 -10.35 -11.06 -10.49
C VAL A 142 -10.23 -10.82 -8.99
N HIS A 143 -9.08 -10.34 -8.55
CA HIS A 143 -8.81 -9.91 -7.18
C HIS A 143 -8.77 -8.39 -7.10
N LEU A 144 -9.24 -7.86 -5.98
CA LEU A 144 -9.04 -6.48 -5.57
C LEU A 144 -8.41 -6.48 -4.18
N VAL A 145 -7.32 -5.72 -4.02
CA VAL A 145 -6.67 -5.48 -2.73
C VAL A 145 -6.61 -3.98 -2.49
N LEU A 146 -7.02 -3.57 -1.30
CA LEU A 146 -7.04 -2.19 -0.82
C LEU A 146 -6.15 -2.11 0.42
N ILE A 147 -5.27 -1.11 0.49
CA ILE A 147 -4.26 -1.01 1.54
C ILE A 147 -4.22 0.42 2.09
N ARG A 148 -4.29 0.54 3.41
CA ARG A 148 -3.85 1.73 4.15
C ARG A 148 -2.46 1.49 4.70
N TYR A 149 -1.63 2.52 4.64
CA TYR A 149 -0.28 2.43 5.18
C TYR A 149 0.20 3.77 5.74
N ASN A 150 1.19 3.72 6.63
CA ASN A 150 1.90 4.85 7.17
C ASN A 150 3.40 4.53 7.19
N ASN A 151 4.23 5.35 6.54
CA ASN A 151 5.68 5.16 6.45
C ASN A 151 6.04 3.70 6.12
N GLU A 152 5.47 3.19 5.02
CA GLU A 152 5.68 1.82 4.51
C GLU A 152 5.15 0.68 5.42
N THR A 153 4.58 1.00 6.57
CA THR A 153 3.89 0.03 7.42
C THR A 153 2.42 -0.06 7.04
N ILE A 154 1.95 -1.24 6.66
CA ILE A 154 0.53 -1.45 6.36
C ILE A 154 -0.27 -1.44 7.65
N THR A 155 -1.28 -0.58 7.73
CA THR A 155 -2.10 -0.37 8.93
C THR A 155 -3.49 -0.96 8.82
N ASP A 156 -3.99 -1.19 7.61
CA ASP A 156 -5.28 -1.81 7.34
C ASP A 156 -5.27 -2.33 5.89
N PHE A 157 -6.00 -3.40 5.60
CA PHE A 157 -6.21 -3.88 4.25
C PHE A 157 -7.58 -4.56 4.11
N TRP A 158 -8.04 -4.62 2.87
CA TRP A 158 -9.19 -5.39 2.44
C TRP A 158 -8.81 -6.13 1.18
N THR A 159 -9.36 -7.33 1.02
CA THR A 159 -9.20 -8.12 -0.19
C THR A 159 -10.49 -8.86 -0.51
N GLY A 160 -10.73 -9.12 -1.77
CA GLY A 160 -11.82 -9.97 -2.21
C GLY A 160 -11.73 -10.30 -3.69
N THR A 161 -12.45 -11.34 -4.08
CA THR A 161 -12.68 -11.69 -5.47
C THR A 161 -13.88 -10.93 -6.03
N ILE A 162 -13.77 -10.42 -7.25
CA ILE A 162 -14.81 -9.60 -7.89
C ILE A 162 -15.18 -10.19 -9.25
N ASN A 163 -16.41 -9.89 -9.72
CA ASN A 163 -16.96 -10.45 -10.96
C ASN A 163 -16.77 -9.56 -12.19
N ARG A 164 -15.95 -8.51 -12.09
CA ARG A 164 -15.64 -7.59 -13.20
C ARG A 164 -14.24 -7.04 -13.06
N GLN A 165 -13.58 -6.77 -14.17
CA GLN A 165 -12.30 -6.07 -14.16
C GLN A 165 -12.52 -4.59 -13.82
N LEU A 166 -11.76 -4.08 -12.85
CA LEU A 166 -11.76 -2.68 -12.45
C LEU A 166 -10.44 -2.08 -12.90
N ASN A 167 -10.47 -1.26 -13.95
CA ASN A 167 -9.28 -0.75 -14.63
C ASN A 167 -8.88 0.66 -14.19
N ASN A 168 -9.66 1.30 -13.31
CA ASN A 168 -9.38 2.64 -12.83
C ASN A 168 -10.01 2.91 -11.46
N GLN A 169 -9.54 3.99 -10.81
CA GLN A 169 -9.97 4.38 -9.47
C GLN A 169 -11.49 4.66 -9.39
N ASN A 170 -12.10 5.29 -10.39
CA ASN A 170 -13.54 5.59 -10.35
C ASN A 170 -14.37 4.31 -10.39
N ALA A 171 -14.00 3.35 -11.24
CA ALA A 171 -14.65 2.05 -11.29
C ALA A 171 -14.52 1.29 -9.94
N ILE A 172 -13.36 1.40 -9.27
CA ILE A 172 -13.16 0.85 -7.93
C ILE A 172 -14.08 1.55 -6.92
N ILE A 173 -14.11 2.87 -6.89
CA ILE A 173 -14.99 3.63 -5.98
C ILE A 173 -16.45 3.24 -6.19
N GLU A 174 -16.92 3.20 -7.44
CA GLU A 174 -18.28 2.81 -7.80
C GLU A 174 -18.59 1.39 -7.32
N TYR A 175 -17.69 0.44 -7.58
CA TYR A 175 -17.82 -0.93 -7.12
C TYR A 175 -17.95 -0.99 -5.59
N LEU A 176 -17.05 -0.34 -4.85
CA LEU A 176 -17.04 -0.36 -3.37
C LEU A 176 -18.29 0.29 -2.76
N GLN A 177 -18.90 1.27 -3.41
CA GLN A 177 -20.13 1.91 -2.93
C GLN A 177 -21.38 1.06 -3.14
N ASN A 178 -21.44 0.32 -4.24
CA ASN A 178 -22.59 -0.49 -4.62
C ASN A 178 -22.54 -1.91 -4.02
N SER A 179 -21.37 -2.33 -3.55
CA SER A 179 -21.09 -3.67 -3.02
C SER A 179 -21.28 -3.82 -1.51
N LYS A 180 -22.22 -3.10 -0.88
CA LYS A 180 -22.43 -3.12 0.58
C LYS A 180 -22.57 -4.53 1.20
N ASN A 181 -22.92 -5.54 0.39
CA ASN A 181 -23.09 -6.94 0.77
C ASN A 181 -22.10 -7.90 0.06
N VAL A 182 -21.07 -7.42 -0.65
CA VAL A 182 -20.07 -8.33 -1.23
C VAL A 182 -19.26 -8.94 -0.10
N HIS A 183 -19.20 -10.26 -0.09
CA HIS A 183 -18.37 -11.03 0.83
C HIS A 183 -16.90 -10.81 0.47
N TYR A 184 -16.24 -9.92 1.18
CA TYR A 184 -14.78 -9.83 1.16
C TYR A 184 -14.23 -11.02 1.96
N SER A 185 -13.63 -11.97 1.26
CA SER A 185 -12.95 -13.12 1.83
C SER A 185 -11.45 -13.04 1.56
N LEU A 186 -10.65 -13.67 2.41
CA LEU A 186 -9.23 -13.85 2.16
C LEU A 186 -9.06 -14.89 1.05
N SER A 187 -8.81 -14.41 -0.15
CA SER A 187 -8.34 -15.22 -1.28
C SER A 187 -7.34 -14.34 -2.04
N ILE A 188 -6.06 -14.51 -1.71
CA ILE A 188 -4.90 -13.74 -2.21
C ILE A 188 -3.90 -14.73 -2.84
#